data_AF-A0A8C0XEH8-F1
#
_entry.id   AF-A0A8C0XEH8-F1
#
_cell.length_a   1.000
_cell.length_b   1.000
_cell.length_c   1.000
_cell.angle_alpha   90.00
_cell.angle_beta   90.00
_cell.angle_gamma   90.00
#
_symmetry.space_group_name_H-M   'P 1'
#
loop_
_entity.id
_entity.type
_entity.pdbx_description
1 polymer ?
#
loop_
_entity_poly.entity_id
_entity_poly.type
_entity_poly.pdbx_seq_one_letter_code
_entity_poly.pdbx_strand_id
1 'polypeptide(L)' 'MSFRKYKPADLATLPSTLDPAQYDVSPETRKAQAERLAIRARLKREYLLQYNNPNRRGHIVIPPKKKLK' A
#
# COMPACT_ATOMS: atom_id res chain seq x y z
N MET A 1 4.55 -37.29 -2.32
CA MET A 1 5.74 -36.39 -2.41
C MET A 1 5.36 -35.07 -1.76
N SER A 2 6.11 -34.60 -0.75
CA SER A 2 5.84 -33.33 -0.06
C SER A 2 6.93 -32.32 -0.40
N PHE A 3 6.54 -31.08 -0.70
CA PHE A 3 7.46 -30.00 -1.01
C PHE A 3 8.09 -29.43 0.28
N ARG A 4 9.33 -28.95 0.21
CA ARG A 4 9.99 -28.28 1.35
C ARG A 4 9.31 -26.94 1.62
N LYS A 5 8.92 -26.69 2.87
CA LYS A 5 8.35 -25.40 3.30
C LYS A 5 9.41 -24.30 3.22
N TYR A 6 9.01 -23.14 2.70
CA TYR A 6 9.85 -21.95 2.65
C TYR A 6 10.16 -21.44 4.07
N LYS A 7 11.41 -21.04 4.32
CA LYS A 7 11.85 -20.44 5.59
C LYS A 7 12.28 -19.00 5.32
N PRO A 8 11.53 -17.99 5.79
CA PRO A 8 11.94 -16.60 5.64
C PRO A 8 13.18 -16.30 6.50
N ALA A 9 13.96 -15.31 6.08
CA ALA A 9 15.08 -14.73 6.82
C ALA A 9 15.03 -13.19 6.70
N ASP A 10 15.84 -12.47 7.47
CA ASP A 10 15.75 -11.00 7.55
C ASP A 10 15.89 -10.30 6.19
N LEU A 11 16.75 -10.82 5.32
CA LEU A 11 16.95 -10.32 3.95
C LEU A 11 16.12 -11.07 2.90
N ALA A 12 15.38 -12.11 3.31
CA ALA A 12 14.58 -12.97 2.45
C ALA A 12 13.17 -13.13 3.03
N THR A 13 12.33 -12.11 2.81
CA THR A 13 10.95 -12.10 3.27
C THR A 13 10.11 -13.22 2.65
N LEU A 14 8.99 -13.54 3.32
CA LEU A 14 8.02 -14.52 2.83
C LEU A 14 7.35 -13.99 1.56
N PRO A 15 7.30 -14.78 0.46
CA PRO A 15 6.48 -14.43 -0.70
C PRO A 15 5.02 -14.24 -0.29
N SER A 16 4.37 -13.22 -0.86
CA SER A 16 2.97 -12.91 -0.52
C SER A 16 1.99 -14.05 -0.80
N THR A 17 2.29 -14.93 -1.77
CA THR A 17 1.46 -16.09 -2.09
C THR A 17 1.55 -17.23 -1.08
N LEU A 18 2.62 -17.25 -0.27
CA LEU A 18 2.83 -18.23 0.81
C LEU A 18 2.36 -17.71 2.18
N ASP A 19 2.04 -16.42 2.28
CA ASP A 19 1.47 -15.85 3.49
C ASP A 19 0.01 -16.33 3.66
N PRO A 20 -0.33 -17.07 4.74
CA PRO A 20 -1.71 -17.49 4.96
C PRO A 20 -2.68 -16.31 5.12
N ALA A 21 -2.21 -15.16 5.62
CA ALA A 21 -3.04 -13.97 5.78
C ALA A 21 -3.48 -13.37 4.44
N GLN A 22 -2.77 -13.67 3.34
CA GLN A 22 -3.13 -13.21 2.00
C GLN A 22 -4.49 -13.74 1.54
N TYR A 23 -4.89 -14.92 2.04
CA TYR A 23 -6.15 -15.56 1.70
C TYR A 23 -7.24 -15.35 2.76
N ASP A 24 -7.02 -14.47 3.74
CA ASP A 24 -8.07 -14.14 4.70
C ASP A 24 -9.22 -13.39 3.99
N VAL A 25 -10.43 -13.91 4.19
CA VAL A 25 -11.68 -13.41 3.58
C VAL A 25 -12.59 -12.77 4.63
N SER A 26 -12.08 -12.55 5.85
CA SER A 26 -12.82 -11.92 6.94
C SER A 26 -13.37 -10.54 6.54
N PRO A 27 -14.56 -10.16 7.04
CA PRO A 27 -15.15 -8.86 6.72
C PRO A 27 -14.30 -7.69 7.25
N GLU A 28 -13.56 -7.90 8.34
CA GLU A 28 -12.67 -6.90 8.94
C GLU A 28 -11.47 -6.60 8.05
N THR A 29 -10.82 -7.63 7.49
CA THR A 29 -9.69 -7.43 6.55
C THR A 29 -10.14 -6.73 5.29
N ARG A 30 -11.34 -7.04 4.77
CA ARG A 30 -11.93 -6.31 3.63
C ARG A 30 -12.15 -4.83 3.93
N LYS A 31 -12.66 -4.50 5.12
CA LYS A 31 -12.82 -3.10 5.56
C LYS A 31 -11.47 -2.40 5.65
N ALA A 32 -10.49 -3.01 6.31
CA ALA A 32 -9.15 -2.44 6.43
C ALA A 32 -8.46 -2.24 5.05
N GLN A 33 -8.65 -3.17 4.12
CA GLN A 33 -8.17 -3.03 2.74
C GLN A 33 -8.86 -1.88 2.00
N ALA A 34 -10.19 -1.75 2.14
CA ALA A 34 -10.96 -0.67 1.54
C ALA A 34 -10.56 0.71 2.09
N GLU A 35 -10.34 0.83 3.39
CA GLU A 35 -9.86 2.06 4.04
C GLU A 35 -8.47 2.46 3.53
N ARG A 36 -7.53 1.50 3.48
CA ARG A 36 -6.20 1.73 2.90
C ARG A 36 -6.29 2.18 1.44
N LEU A 37 -7.19 1.56 0.66
CA LEU A 37 -7.43 1.92 -0.73
C LEU A 37 -8.04 3.32 -0.87
N ALA A 38 -8.98 3.69 -0.01
CA ALA A 38 -9.59 5.03 0.01
C ALA A 38 -8.55 6.12 0.28
N ILE A 39 -7.65 5.90 1.26
CA ILE A 39 -6.53 6.81 1.54
C ILE A 39 -5.61 6.91 0.31
N ARG A 40 -5.24 5.77 -0.29
CA ARG A 40 -4.39 5.73 -1.49
C ARG A 40 -5.02 6.48 -2.66
N ALA A 41 -6.33 6.31 -2.88
CA ALA A 41 -7.07 6.97 -3.95
C ALA A 41 -7.14 8.48 -3.73
N ARG A 42 -7.42 8.93 -2.49
CA ARG A 42 -7.44 10.36 -2.14
C ARG A 42 -6.09 11.03 -2.41
N LEU A 43 -5.01 10.43 -1.91
CA LEU A 43 -3.65 10.96 -2.09
C LEU A 43 -3.25 10.98 -3.57
N LYS A 44 -3.58 9.93 -4.32
CA LYS A 44 -3.31 9.87 -5.77
C LYS A 44 -4.08 10.97 -6.52
N ARG A 45 -5.34 11.23 -6.16
CA ARG A 45 -6.14 12.31 -6.75
C ARG A 45 -5.54 13.68 -6.45
N GLU A 46 -5.19 13.95 -5.20
CA GLU A 46 -4.54 15.20 -4.79
C GLU A 46 -3.27 15.45 -5.60
N TYR A 47 -2.41 14.43 -5.73
CA TYR A 47 -1.20 14.51 -6.55
C TYR A 47 -1.52 14.81 -8.02
N LEU A 48 -2.44 14.06 -8.63
CA LEU A 48 -2.77 14.19 -10.06
C LEU A 48 -3.41 15.54 -10.40
N LEU A 49 -4.25 16.10 -9.52
CA LEU A 49 -4.84 17.43 -9.72
C LEU A 49 -3.76 18.50 -9.82
N GLN A 50 -2.71 18.39 -9.00
CA GLN A 50 -1.62 19.33 -9.09
C GLN A 50 -0.67 19.01 -10.25
N TYR A 51 -0.43 17.73 -10.57
CA TYR A 51 0.47 17.31 -11.67
C TYR A 51 -0.08 17.70 -13.04
N ASN A 52 -1.37 17.52 -13.26
CA ASN A 52 -2.02 17.78 -14.55
C ASN A 52 -2.39 19.26 -14.78
N ASN A 53 -1.97 20.18 -13.91
CA ASN A 53 -2.29 21.61 -14.07
C ASN A 53 -1.35 22.23 -15.13
N PRO A 54 -1.86 22.71 -16.28
CA PRO A 54 -1.03 23.24 -17.38
C PRO A 54 -0.31 24.54 -17.01
N ASN A 55 -0.80 25.27 -16.02
CA ASN A 55 -0.21 26.54 -15.59
C ASN A 55 0.89 26.37 -14.52
N ARG A 56 1.17 25.13 -14.13
CA ARG A 56 2.15 24.84 -13.09
C ARG A 56 3.57 24.94 -13.65
N ARG A 57 4.43 25.70 -12.96
CA ARG A 57 5.84 25.92 -13.35
C ARG A 57 6.89 25.40 -12.35
N GLY A 58 6.48 24.65 -11.32
CA GLY A 58 7.38 24.18 -10.25
C GLY A 58 7.09 22.77 -9.73
N HIS A 59 7.94 22.25 -8.85
CA HIS A 59 7.85 20.87 -8.32
C HIS A 59 6.61 20.60 -7.45
N ILE A 60 6.20 19.33 -7.37
CA ILE A 60 5.15 18.84 -6.46
C ILE A 60 5.71 18.69 -5.05
N VAL A 61 5.31 19.61 -4.17
CA VAL A 61 5.52 19.47 -2.74
C VAL A 61 4.48 18.50 -2.20
N ILE A 62 4.92 17.28 -1.94
CA ILE A 62 4.11 16.31 -1.18
C ILE A 62 4.22 16.72 0.29
N PRO A 63 3.11 16.95 1.02
CA PRO A 63 3.19 17.29 2.43
C PRO A 63 3.92 16.16 3.18
N PRO A 64 4.83 16.48 4.10
CA PRO A 64 5.57 15.47 4.85
C PRO A 64 4.60 14.58 5.63
N LYS A 65 4.93 13.30 5.79
CA LYS A 65 4.16 12.37 6.63
C LYS A 65 3.99 13.04 8.00
N LYS A 66 2.77 13.44 8.36
CA LYS A 66 2.46 13.90 9.71
C LYS A 66 2.87 12.77 10.66
N LYS A 67 3.85 13.01 11.52
CA LYS A 67 4.19 12.07 12.59
C LYS A 67 2.94 11.92 13.45
N LEU A 68 2.32 10.76 13.40
CA LEU A 68 1.34 10.34 14.40
C LEU A 68 2.12 10.28 15.73
N LYS A 69 1.82 11.21 16.63
CA LYS A 69 2.30 11.20 18.01
C LYS A 69 1.52 10.17 18.81
#